data_AF-A0A3G9JN72-F1
#
_entry.id   AF-A0A3G9JN72-F1
#
_cell.length_a   1.000
_cell.length_b   1.000
_cell.length_c   1.000
_cell.angle_alpha   90.00
_cell.angle_beta   90.00
_cell.angle_gamma   90.00
#
_symmetry.space_group_name_H-M   'P 1'
#
loop_
_entity.id
_entity.type
_entity.pdbx_description
1 polymer ?
#
loop_
_entity_poly.entity_id
_entity_poly.type
_entity_poly.pdbx_seq_one_letter_code
_entity_poly.pdbx_strand_id
1 'polypeptide(L)'
;MEQLYNTSFVLVRYRRSIIEERARQHNRIQKVLEGANIKLGSVVSDIMGVSSRDMLHAIAEGEDDPEKLANFARRTMKKKKDELELALQGYVNPHQRLMIKPLLTHIDFLSEQIILLDQEVAKRVTPFHDDVERLDSIPGIASRMAEQIIAEIGTDVKKQFPSAAHLCSWAGLVPGHNESAGKRKSAKAKNGNKYLNLL
;
A
#
# COMPACT_ATOMS: atom_id res chain seq x y z
N MET A 1 24.68 -19.52 -3.05
CA MET A 1 24.40 -18.06 -2.87
C MET A 1 23.42 -17.51 -3.90
N GLU A 2 23.45 -17.95 -5.16
CA GLU A 2 22.57 -17.47 -6.24
C GLU A 2 21.07 -17.80 -6.02
N GLN A 3 20.75 -18.96 -5.42
CA GLN A 3 19.36 -19.31 -5.06
C GLN A 3 18.77 -18.43 -3.94
N LEU A 4 19.57 -18.00 -2.95
CA LEU A 4 19.12 -17.11 -1.87
C LEU A 4 18.77 -15.71 -2.39
N TYR A 5 19.50 -15.21 -3.39
CA TYR A 5 19.20 -13.94 -4.06
C TYR A 5 17.84 -13.99 -4.77
N ASN A 6 17.62 -15.01 -5.61
CA ASN A 6 16.39 -15.11 -6.41
C ASN A 6 15.13 -15.26 -5.53
N THR A 7 15.24 -15.95 -4.39
CA THR A 7 14.10 -16.15 -3.48
C THR A 7 13.75 -14.87 -2.71
N SER A 8 14.75 -14.05 -2.35
CA SER A 8 14.54 -12.77 -1.66
C SER A 8 13.78 -11.78 -2.55
N PHE A 9 14.10 -11.76 -3.85
CA PHE A 9 13.48 -10.86 -4.84
C PHE A 9 11.99 -11.12 -5.06
N VAL A 10 11.61 -12.40 -5.16
CA VAL A 10 10.21 -12.80 -5.34
C VAL A 10 9.38 -12.41 -4.13
N LEU A 11 9.92 -12.54 -2.91
CA LEU A 11 9.21 -12.19 -1.67
C LEU A 11 8.96 -10.69 -1.54
N VAL A 12 9.94 -9.84 -1.90
CA VAL A 12 9.76 -8.38 -1.84
C VAL A 12 8.68 -7.91 -2.82
N ARG A 13 8.69 -8.44 -4.06
CA ARG A 13 7.63 -8.18 -5.06
C ARG A 13 6.27 -8.71 -4.60
N TYR A 14 6.24 -9.91 -4.03
CA TYR A 14 5.01 -10.53 -3.53
C TYR A 14 4.41 -9.71 -2.39
N ARG A 15 5.23 -9.29 -1.41
CA ARG A 15 4.82 -8.38 -0.33
C ARG A 15 4.16 -7.12 -0.88
N ARG A 16 4.79 -6.47 -1.87
CA ARG A 16 4.21 -5.29 -2.53
C ARG A 16 2.84 -5.60 -3.15
N SER A 17 2.71 -6.73 -3.84
CA SER A 17 1.43 -7.14 -4.43
C SER A 17 0.32 -7.32 -3.39
N ILE A 18 0.63 -7.92 -2.24
CA ILE A 18 -0.31 -8.09 -1.13
C ILE A 18 -0.69 -6.75 -0.48
N ILE A 19 0.26 -5.81 -0.34
CA ILE A 19 -0.02 -4.45 0.14
C ILE A 19 -1.01 -3.74 -0.81
N GLU A 20 -0.77 -3.82 -2.12
CA GLU A 20 -1.66 -3.25 -3.13
C GLU A 20 -3.04 -3.92 -3.11
N GLU A 21 -3.10 -5.23 -2.86
CA GLU A 21 -4.37 -5.95 -2.70
C GLU A 21 -5.17 -5.47 -1.50
N ARG A 22 -4.51 -5.30 -0.35
CA ARG A 22 -5.16 -4.75 0.85
C ARG A 22 -5.69 -3.34 0.60
N ALA A 23 -4.92 -2.50 -0.08
CA ALA A 23 -5.37 -1.15 -0.45
C ALA A 23 -6.61 -1.20 -1.35
N ARG A 24 -6.69 -2.15 -2.29
CA ARG A 24 -7.90 -2.37 -3.11
C ARG A 24 -9.11 -2.73 -2.25
N GLN A 25 -8.94 -3.54 -1.19
CA GLN A 25 -10.04 -3.87 -0.27
C GLN A 25 -10.47 -2.66 0.57
N HIS A 26 -9.54 -1.83 1.05
CA HIS A 26 -9.87 -0.58 1.76
C HIS A 26 -10.73 0.33 0.87
N ASN A 27 -10.31 0.53 -0.37
CA ASN A 27 -11.05 1.33 -1.35
C ASN A 27 -12.43 0.73 -1.66
N ARG A 28 -12.54 -0.60 -1.64
CA ARG A 28 -13.83 -1.27 -1.86
C ARG A 28 -14.78 -1.08 -0.68
N ILE A 29 -14.29 -1.09 0.57
CA ILE A 29 -15.09 -0.71 1.74
C ILE A 29 -15.58 0.73 1.61
N GLN A 30 -14.69 1.68 1.29
CA GLN A 30 -15.08 3.08 1.12
C GLN A 30 -16.20 3.24 0.08
N LYS A 31 -16.09 2.58 -1.08
CA LYS A 31 -17.13 2.60 -2.12
C LYS A 31 -18.46 2.02 -1.65
N VAL A 32 -18.44 0.94 -0.84
CA VAL A 32 -19.66 0.36 -0.27
C VAL A 32 -20.33 1.34 0.68
N LEU A 33 -19.56 2.01 1.55
CA LEU A 33 -20.07 3.00 2.49
C LEU A 33 -20.62 4.23 1.77
N GLU A 34 -19.90 4.74 0.76
CA GLU A 34 -20.37 5.87 -0.05
C GLU A 34 -21.68 5.56 -0.77
N GLY A 35 -21.84 4.34 -1.28
CA GLY A 35 -23.09 3.86 -1.87
C GLY A 35 -24.23 3.68 -0.86
N ALA A 36 -23.93 3.61 0.44
CA ALA A 36 -24.91 3.62 1.53
C ALA A 36 -25.15 5.02 2.12
N ASN A 37 -24.57 6.06 1.50
CA ASN A 37 -24.53 7.43 2.01
C ASN A 37 -23.81 7.60 3.37
N ILE A 38 -22.94 6.66 3.74
CA ILE A 38 -22.11 6.74 4.95
C ILE A 38 -20.79 7.42 4.59
N LYS A 39 -20.45 8.50 5.30
CA LYS A 39 -19.24 9.33 5.08
C LYS A 39 -18.21 9.18 6.19
N LEU A 40 -18.11 8.02 6.83
CA LEU A 40 -17.18 7.75 7.93
C LEU A 40 -15.74 8.24 7.66
N GLY A 41 -15.24 8.03 6.44
CA GLY A 41 -13.89 8.41 6.02
C GLY A 41 -13.59 9.91 6.00
N SER A 42 -14.58 10.80 6.08
CA SER A 42 -14.35 12.25 6.22
C SER A 42 -14.09 12.69 7.66
N VAL A 43 -14.52 11.89 8.64
CA VAL A 43 -14.44 12.22 10.08
C VAL A 43 -13.24 11.53 10.73
N VAL A 44 -12.97 10.28 10.35
CA VAL A 44 -11.91 9.46 10.93
C VAL A 44 -10.61 9.60 10.17
N SER A 45 -9.48 9.65 10.90
CA SER A 45 -8.15 9.68 10.29
C SER A 45 -7.75 8.37 9.64
N ASP A 46 -8.29 7.26 10.15
CA ASP A 46 -8.06 5.91 9.63
C ASP A 46 -9.35 5.10 9.69
N ILE A 47 -9.89 4.77 8.52
CA ILE A 47 -11.14 4.01 8.38
C ILE A 47 -10.99 2.55 8.81
N MET A 48 -9.75 2.04 8.86
CA MET A 48 -9.42 0.71 9.36
C MET A 48 -8.88 0.74 10.79
N GLY A 49 -8.96 1.89 11.47
CA GLY A 49 -8.64 2.00 12.89
C GLY A 49 -9.64 1.23 13.76
N VAL A 50 -9.23 0.86 14.98
CA VAL A 50 -10.01 -0.05 15.85
C VAL A 50 -11.46 0.41 16.05
N SER A 51 -11.69 1.70 16.33
CA SER A 51 -13.07 2.22 16.49
C SER A 51 -13.87 2.14 15.20
N SER A 52 -13.28 2.52 14.07
CA SER A 52 -13.97 2.46 12.77
C SER A 52 -14.27 1.02 12.38
N ARG A 53 -13.37 0.07 12.66
CA ARG A 53 -13.61 -1.35 12.44
C ARG A 53 -14.78 -1.89 13.25
N ASP A 54 -14.88 -1.52 14.53
CA ASP A 54 -16.00 -1.95 15.35
C ASP A 54 -17.34 -1.39 14.84
N MET A 55 -17.35 -0.14 14.37
CA MET A 55 -18.50 0.44 13.67
C MET A 55 -18.86 -0.36 12.40
N LEU A 56 -17.86 -0.71 11.58
CA LEU A 56 -18.08 -1.49 10.35
C LEU A 56 -18.56 -2.91 10.65
N HIS A 57 -18.07 -3.55 11.71
CA HIS A 57 -18.58 -4.83 12.18
C HIS A 57 -20.02 -4.70 12.67
N ALA A 58 -20.36 -3.68 13.46
CA ALA A 58 -21.72 -3.43 13.91
C ALA A 58 -22.69 -3.23 12.73
N ILE A 59 -22.29 -2.44 11.72
CA ILE A 59 -23.04 -2.28 10.47
C ILE A 59 -23.23 -3.62 9.76
N ALA A 60 -22.19 -4.45 9.73
CA ALA A 60 -22.23 -5.77 9.10
C ALA A 60 -23.15 -6.77 9.83
N GLU A 61 -23.22 -6.70 11.15
CA GLU A 61 -24.13 -7.52 11.98
C GLU A 61 -25.56 -6.96 12.03
N GLY A 62 -25.70 -5.69 11.70
CA GLY A 62 -26.95 -5.10 11.29
C GLY A 62 -27.47 -3.94 12.10
N GLU A 63 -26.57 -3.26 12.79
CA GLU A 63 -26.85 -2.01 13.46
C GLU A 63 -26.89 -0.86 12.44
N ASP A 64 -28.01 -0.15 12.41
CA ASP A 64 -28.26 0.99 11.54
C ASP A 64 -28.38 2.31 12.32
N ASP A 65 -28.43 2.25 13.67
CA ASP A 65 -28.56 3.41 14.54
C ASP A 65 -27.24 4.21 14.62
N PRO A 66 -27.20 5.45 14.08
CA PRO A 66 -25.98 6.26 14.07
C PRO A 66 -25.44 6.57 15.47
N GLU A 67 -26.31 6.73 16.48
CA GLU A 67 -25.88 7.02 17.85
C GLU A 67 -25.14 5.82 18.45
N LYS A 68 -25.69 4.62 18.30
CA LYS A 68 -25.02 3.39 18.76
C LYS A 68 -23.72 3.14 18.02
N LEU A 69 -23.69 3.38 16.70
CA LEU A 69 -22.46 3.28 15.92
C LEU A 69 -21.42 4.30 16.41
N ALA A 70 -21.80 5.56 16.63
CA ALA A 70 -20.89 6.59 17.14
C ALA A 70 -20.36 6.28 18.56
N ASN A 71 -21.10 5.51 19.38
CA ASN A 71 -20.67 5.09 20.71
C ASN A 71 -19.45 4.13 20.70
N PHE A 72 -19.10 3.52 19.56
CA PHE A 72 -17.84 2.77 19.41
C PHE A 72 -16.59 3.68 19.33
N ALA A 73 -16.76 5.00 19.26
CA ALA A 73 -15.67 5.95 19.28
C ALA A 73 -14.86 5.88 20.60
N ARG A 74 -13.53 5.76 20.48
CA ARG A 74 -12.60 5.69 21.61
C ARG A 74 -11.67 6.89 21.68
N ARG A 75 -11.19 7.19 22.89
CA ARG A 75 -10.14 8.21 23.15
C ARG A 75 -10.50 9.56 22.52
N THR A 76 -9.61 10.09 21.67
CA THR A 76 -9.77 11.38 21.00
C THR A 76 -10.96 11.41 20.03
N MET A 77 -11.37 10.26 19.50
CA MET A 77 -12.51 10.16 18.58
C MET A 77 -13.85 10.45 19.27
N LYS A 78 -13.95 10.30 20.60
CA LYS A 78 -15.15 10.68 21.37
C LYS A 78 -15.49 12.16 21.23
N LYS A 79 -14.49 13.01 20.99
CA LYS A 79 -14.70 14.45 20.76
C LYS A 79 -15.44 14.75 19.45
N LYS A 80 -15.48 13.78 18.53
CA LYS A 80 -16.13 13.86 17.22
C LYS A 80 -17.44 13.08 17.16
N LYS A 81 -18.07 12.78 18.32
CA LYS A 81 -19.26 11.92 18.36
C LYS A 81 -20.39 12.50 17.49
N ASP A 82 -20.67 13.79 17.61
CA ASP A 82 -21.72 14.47 16.85
C ASP A 82 -21.42 14.43 15.33
N GLU A 83 -20.16 14.65 14.93
CA GLU A 83 -19.74 14.52 13.52
C GLU A 83 -19.87 13.08 13.02
N LEU A 84 -19.58 12.09 13.87
CA LEU A 84 -19.71 10.68 13.53
C LEU A 84 -21.18 10.28 13.35
N GLU A 85 -22.08 10.71 14.22
CA GLU A 85 -23.52 10.47 14.08
C GLU A 85 -24.01 11.01 12.74
N LEU A 86 -23.63 12.24 12.38
CA LEU A 86 -23.94 12.83 11.06
C LEU A 86 -23.33 12.02 9.90
N ALA A 87 -22.09 11.57 10.03
CA ALA A 87 -21.41 10.81 8.98
C ALA A 87 -21.92 9.37 8.83
N LEU A 88 -22.54 8.82 9.88
CA LEU A 88 -23.09 7.46 9.92
C LEU A 88 -24.58 7.43 9.55
N GLN A 89 -25.22 8.60 9.38
CA GLN A 89 -26.57 8.70 8.83
C GLN A 89 -26.59 8.24 7.36
N GLY A 90 -27.04 7.01 7.14
CA GLY A 90 -27.11 6.40 5.83
C GLY A 90 -28.10 5.25 5.79
N TYR A 91 -28.24 4.64 4.61
CA TYR A 91 -29.11 3.49 4.40
C TYR A 91 -28.31 2.32 3.87
N VAL A 92 -28.08 1.32 4.73
CA VAL A 92 -27.28 0.14 4.41
C VAL A 92 -28.19 -0.98 3.93
N ASN A 93 -28.13 -1.25 2.63
CA ASN A 93 -28.89 -2.34 2.02
C ASN A 93 -28.34 -3.72 2.44
N PRO A 94 -29.18 -4.78 2.43
CA PRO A 94 -28.73 -6.15 2.74
C PRO A 94 -27.52 -6.60 1.94
N HIS A 95 -27.43 -6.26 0.65
CA HIS A 95 -26.28 -6.62 -0.18
C HIS A 95 -25.00 -5.88 0.23
N GLN A 96 -25.09 -4.62 0.68
CA GLN A 96 -23.94 -3.86 1.19
C GLN A 96 -23.44 -4.47 2.51
N ARG A 97 -24.38 -4.85 3.39
CA ARG A 97 -24.08 -5.55 4.65
C ARG A 97 -23.34 -6.87 4.42
N LEU A 98 -23.82 -7.67 3.46
CA LEU A 98 -23.17 -8.92 3.04
C LEU A 98 -21.76 -8.71 2.46
N MET A 99 -21.47 -7.53 1.89
CA MET A 99 -20.15 -7.22 1.36
C MET A 99 -19.15 -6.80 2.45
N ILE A 100 -19.58 -6.08 3.49
CA ILE A 100 -18.68 -5.49 4.49
C ILE A 100 -17.89 -6.57 5.25
N LYS A 101 -18.57 -7.61 5.75
CA LYS A 101 -17.94 -8.65 6.58
C LYS A 101 -16.81 -9.41 5.84
N PRO A 102 -17.02 -9.95 4.62
CA PRO A 102 -15.94 -10.57 3.85
C PRO A 102 -14.78 -9.61 3.53
N LEU A 103 -15.07 -8.33 3.25
CA LEU A 103 -14.02 -7.34 2.98
C LEU A 103 -13.14 -7.11 4.22
N LEU A 104 -13.74 -6.98 5.41
CA LEU A 104 -13.00 -6.86 6.67
C LEU A 104 -12.14 -8.09 6.93
N THR A 105 -12.70 -9.28 6.80
CA THR A 105 -11.95 -10.54 6.94
C THR A 105 -10.78 -10.63 5.97
N HIS A 106 -10.97 -10.21 4.72
CA HIS A 106 -9.90 -10.23 3.73
C HIS A 106 -8.78 -9.23 4.08
N ILE A 107 -9.14 -8.04 4.58
CA ILE A 107 -8.17 -7.05 5.05
C ILE A 107 -7.33 -7.59 6.20
N ASP A 108 -7.96 -8.31 7.13
CA ASP A 108 -7.27 -8.92 8.27
C ASP A 108 -6.27 -9.98 7.81
N PHE A 109 -6.74 -10.91 6.98
CA PHE A 109 -5.90 -11.93 6.38
C PHE A 109 -4.70 -11.31 5.64
N LEU A 110 -4.92 -10.34 4.76
CA LEU A 110 -3.85 -9.68 4.02
C LEU A 110 -2.89 -8.93 4.96
N SER A 111 -3.39 -8.35 6.05
CA SER A 111 -2.55 -7.67 7.04
C SER A 111 -1.63 -8.65 7.78
N GLU A 112 -2.15 -9.82 8.15
CA GLU A 112 -1.35 -10.90 8.74
C GLU A 112 -0.29 -11.40 7.75
N GLN A 113 -0.66 -11.63 6.49
CA GLN A 113 0.29 -12.03 5.45
C GLN A 113 1.39 -10.98 5.24
N ILE A 114 1.06 -9.70 5.26
CA ILE A 114 2.04 -8.61 5.16
C ILE A 114 3.03 -8.66 6.33
N ILE A 115 2.56 -8.88 7.56
CA ILE A 115 3.43 -8.99 8.74
C ILE A 115 4.40 -10.17 8.60
N LEU A 116 3.90 -11.33 8.17
CA LEU A 116 4.72 -12.52 7.94
C LEU A 116 5.79 -12.23 6.88
N LEU A 117 5.40 -11.62 5.76
CA LEU A 117 6.32 -11.27 4.68
C LEU A 117 7.32 -10.19 5.11
N ASP A 118 6.92 -9.20 5.89
CA ASP A 118 7.81 -8.17 6.43
C ASP A 118 8.92 -8.80 7.28
N GLN A 119 8.57 -9.71 8.19
CA GLN A 119 9.55 -10.43 9.02
C GLN A 119 10.51 -11.28 8.18
N GLU A 120 9.97 -11.96 7.16
CA GLU A 120 10.71 -12.91 6.35
C GLU A 120 11.62 -12.20 5.32
N VAL A 121 11.22 -11.02 4.84
CA VAL A 121 12.06 -10.09 4.08
C VAL A 121 13.17 -9.54 4.97
N ALA A 122 12.85 -9.03 6.16
CA ALA A 122 13.84 -8.46 7.08
C ALA A 122 14.98 -9.45 7.39
N LYS A 123 14.63 -10.72 7.68
CA LYS A 123 15.63 -11.79 7.89
C LYS A 123 16.56 -11.97 6.68
N ARG A 124 16.03 -12.00 5.47
CA ARG A 124 16.82 -12.20 4.23
C ARG A 124 17.64 -10.99 3.84
N VAL A 125 17.21 -9.80 4.25
CA VAL A 125 17.92 -8.54 3.97
C VAL A 125 19.03 -8.27 4.98
N THR A 126 19.05 -8.95 6.13
CA THR A 126 20.13 -8.84 7.15
C THR A 126 21.55 -8.81 6.58
N PRO A 127 21.96 -9.66 5.61
CA PRO A 127 23.32 -9.63 5.05
C PRO A 127 23.66 -8.33 4.29
N PHE A 128 22.65 -7.51 3.97
CA PHE A 128 22.73 -6.27 3.20
C PHE A 128 22.32 -5.06 4.04
N HIS A 129 22.31 -5.18 5.36
CA HIS A 129 21.83 -4.14 6.26
C HIS A 129 22.55 -2.79 6.05
N ASP A 130 23.88 -2.80 5.92
CA ASP A 130 24.67 -1.59 5.66
C ASP A 130 24.27 -0.89 4.34
N ASP A 131 23.95 -1.67 3.30
CA ASP A 131 23.49 -1.13 2.02
C ASP A 131 22.07 -0.56 2.13
N VAL A 132 21.21 -1.19 2.93
CA VAL A 132 19.86 -0.66 3.23
C VAL A 132 19.96 0.66 3.98
N GLU A 133 20.77 0.75 5.04
CA GLU A 133 20.93 1.98 5.82
C GLU A 133 21.47 3.12 4.96
N ARG A 134 22.45 2.83 4.09
CA ARG A 134 22.99 3.81 3.15
C ARG A 134 21.92 4.33 2.20
N LEU A 135 21.08 3.45 1.66
CA LEU A 135 19.98 3.85 0.80
C LEU A 135 18.89 4.61 1.57
N ASP A 136 18.55 4.17 2.78
CA ASP A 136 17.56 4.80 3.65
C ASP A 136 17.97 6.24 4.05
N SER A 137 19.27 6.50 4.14
CA SER A 137 19.81 7.84 4.39
C SER A 137 19.52 8.85 3.28
N ILE A 138 19.16 8.38 2.07
CA ILE A 138 18.79 9.25 0.95
C ILE A 138 17.35 9.74 1.17
N PRO A 139 17.12 11.07 1.24
CA PRO A 139 15.78 11.61 1.42
C PRO A 139 14.80 11.07 0.38
N GLY A 140 13.71 10.48 0.87
CA GLY A 140 12.66 9.93 0.02
C GLY A 140 12.87 8.49 -0.44
N ILE A 141 13.89 7.75 0.02
CA ILE A 141 14.04 6.31 -0.26
C ILE A 141 13.41 5.44 0.85
N ALA A 142 13.55 5.75 2.14
CA ALA A 142 13.02 4.94 3.24
C ALA A 142 13.49 3.46 3.23
N SER A 143 13.47 2.78 4.38
CA SER A 143 14.02 1.42 4.48
C SER A 143 13.31 0.41 3.56
N ARG A 144 11.97 0.52 3.41
CA ARG A 144 11.20 -0.37 2.52
C ARG A 144 11.52 -0.20 1.04
N MET A 145 11.82 1.01 0.57
CA MET A 145 12.21 1.18 -0.85
C MET A 145 13.68 0.86 -1.03
N ALA A 146 14.54 1.06 -0.04
CA ALA A 146 15.90 0.54 -0.05
C ALA A 146 15.91 -0.99 -0.22
N GLU A 147 15.08 -1.72 0.53
CA GLU A 147 14.87 -3.17 0.36
C GLU A 147 14.43 -3.52 -1.07
N GLN A 148 13.49 -2.77 -1.65
CA GLN A 148 13.03 -2.95 -3.02
C GLN A 148 14.15 -2.70 -4.03
N ILE A 149 14.94 -1.63 -3.86
CA ILE A 149 16.06 -1.29 -4.75
C ILE A 149 17.11 -2.39 -4.73
N ILE A 150 17.51 -2.85 -3.54
CA ILE A 150 18.47 -3.96 -3.40
C ILE A 150 17.89 -5.25 -3.98
N ALA A 151 16.59 -5.49 -3.81
CA ALA A 151 15.92 -6.65 -4.39
C ALA A 151 15.80 -6.61 -5.93
N GLU A 152 15.82 -5.43 -6.55
CA GLU A 152 15.68 -5.31 -8.01
C GLU A 152 17.03 -5.22 -8.73
N ILE A 153 18.02 -4.61 -8.09
CA ILE A 153 19.35 -4.35 -8.67
C ILE A 153 20.38 -5.39 -8.18
N GLY A 154 20.13 -6.03 -7.03
CA GLY A 154 21.16 -6.80 -6.32
C GLY A 154 22.25 -5.90 -5.73
N THR A 155 23.25 -6.51 -5.07
CA THR A 155 24.32 -5.77 -4.38
C THR A 155 25.56 -5.56 -5.23
N ASP A 156 25.78 -6.40 -6.25
CA ASP A 156 26.91 -6.23 -7.18
C ASP A 156 26.50 -5.43 -8.41
N VAL A 157 26.24 -4.13 -8.20
CA VAL A 157 25.76 -3.21 -9.23
C VAL A 157 26.78 -3.06 -10.36
N LYS A 158 28.09 -3.07 -10.05
CA LYS A 158 29.16 -2.89 -11.03
C LYS A 158 29.31 -4.06 -11.99
N LYS A 159 29.03 -5.29 -11.55
CA LYS A 159 28.98 -6.44 -12.46
C LYS A 159 27.79 -6.41 -13.40
N GLN A 160 26.67 -5.84 -12.97
CA GLN A 160 25.42 -5.85 -13.72
C GLN A 160 25.28 -4.66 -14.67
N PHE A 161 25.82 -3.49 -14.30
CA PHE A 161 25.68 -2.26 -15.07
C PHE A 161 27.03 -1.60 -15.32
N PRO A 162 27.36 -1.26 -16.58
CA PRO A 162 28.61 -0.57 -16.92
C PRO A 162 28.74 0.81 -16.27
N SER A 163 27.62 1.50 -16.02
CA SER A 163 27.60 2.80 -15.34
C SER A 163 26.22 3.10 -14.73
N ALA A 164 26.16 4.10 -13.84
CA ALA A 164 24.90 4.57 -13.26
C ALA A 164 23.88 5.00 -14.32
N ALA A 165 24.32 5.59 -15.44
CA ALA A 165 23.44 5.98 -16.53
C ALA A 165 22.74 4.76 -17.17
N HIS A 166 23.44 3.62 -17.28
CA HIS A 166 22.85 2.38 -17.78
C HIS A 166 21.80 1.84 -16.81
N LEU A 167 22.08 1.89 -15.50
CA LEU A 167 21.12 1.52 -14.47
C LEU A 167 19.87 2.40 -14.53
N CYS A 168 20.01 3.73 -14.57
CA CYS A 168 18.87 4.65 -14.65
C CYS A 168 18.05 4.43 -15.94
N SER A 169 18.70 4.18 -17.07
CA SER A 169 18.01 3.87 -18.32
C SER A 169 17.28 2.53 -18.27
N TRP A 170 17.83 1.52 -17.59
CA TRP A 170 17.17 0.22 -17.39
C TRP A 170 16.00 0.31 -16.41
N ALA A 171 16.15 1.10 -15.34
CA ALA A 171 15.10 1.38 -14.38
C ALA A 171 13.94 2.20 -14.99
N GLY A 172 14.16 2.88 -16.13
CA GLY A 172 13.14 3.70 -16.79
C GLY A 172 13.05 5.14 -16.28
N LEU A 173 13.97 5.55 -15.40
CA LEU A 173 14.03 6.88 -14.79
C LEU A 173 14.49 7.98 -15.76
N VAL A 174 14.96 7.60 -16.95
CA VAL A 174 15.43 8.53 -17.98
C VAL A 174 14.29 8.79 -18.98
N PRO A 175 13.93 10.07 -19.24
CA PRO A 175 12.89 10.40 -20.21
C PRO A 175 13.26 9.89 -21.60
N GLY A 176 12.25 9.55 -22.40
CA GLY A 176 12.47 9.13 -23.78
C GLY A 176 13.19 10.22 -24.59
N HIS A 177 14.17 9.83 -25.39
CA HIS A 177 14.82 10.73 -26.34
C HIS A 177 14.29 10.41 -27.75
N ASN A 178 13.44 11.29 -28.27
CA ASN A 178 12.83 11.17 -29.60
C ASN A 178 13.12 12.44 -30.40
N GLU A 179 14.18 12.42 -31.20
CA GLU A 179 14.62 13.56 -32.00
C GLU A 179 14.80 13.14 -33.46
N SER A 180 14.28 13.95 -34.38
CA SER A 180 14.50 13.76 -35.81
C SER A 180 14.74 15.10 -36.48
N ALA A 181 15.78 15.21 -37.31
CA ALA A 181 16.16 16.44 -38.00
C ALA A 181 16.26 17.66 -37.06
N GLY A 182 16.85 17.48 -35.87
CA GLY A 182 17.05 18.54 -34.88
C GLY A 182 15.80 18.99 -34.12
N LYS A 183 14.65 18.33 -34.33
CA LYS A 183 13.39 18.63 -33.63
C LYS A 183 13.06 17.56 -32.62
N ARG A 184 12.92 17.97 -31.35
CA ARG A 184 12.40 17.12 -30.27
C ARG A 184 10.92 16.84 -30.49
N LYS A 185 10.57 15.55 -30.52
CA LYS A 185 9.19 15.04 -30.61
C LYS A 185 8.70 14.59 -29.23
N SER A 186 7.39 14.38 -29.11
CA SER A 186 6.82 13.75 -27.91
C SER A 186 7.49 12.39 -27.67
N ALA A 187 7.99 12.20 -26.45
CA ALA A 187 8.68 11.00 -26.04
C ALA A 187 8.08 10.51 -24.73
N LYS A 188 7.61 9.26 -24.71
CA LYS A 188 7.22 8.58 -23.48
C LYS A 188 8.47 8.10 -22.75
N ALA A 189 8.44 8.05 -21.43
CA ALA A 189 9.43 7.31 -20.66
C ALA A 189 9.52 5.87 -21.18
N LYS A 190 10.73 5.30 -21.20
CA LYS A 190 10.93 3.93 -21.69
C LYS A 190 10.25 2.93 -20.74
N ASN A 191 9.86 1.78 -21.26
CA ASN A 191 9.40 0.65 -20.43
C ASN A 191 10.59 0.14 -19.60
N GLY A 192 10.76 0.70 -18.40
CA GLY A 192 11.75 0.26 -17.42
C GLY A 192 11.18 -0.75 -16.43
N ASN A 193 11.99 -1.10 -15.43
CA ASN A 193 11.55 -1.96 -14.34
C ASN A 193 10.37 -1.32 -13.59
N LYS A 194 9.20 -1.98 -13.62
CA LYS A 194 7.95 -1.49 -13.02
C LYS A 194 8.07 -1.21 -11.52
N TYR A 195 8.98 -1.89 -10.83
CA TYR A 195 9.15 -1.74 -9.39
C TYR A 195 10.06 -0.56 -9.03
N LEU A 196 10.91 -0.10 -9.95
CA LEU A 196 11.82 1.02 -9.78
C LEU A 196 11.35 2.31 -10.48
N ASN A 197 10.57 2.22 -11.56
CA ASN A 197 10.06 3.37 -12.30
C ASN A 197 8.88 4.09 -11.62
N LEU A 198 8.46 3.58 -10.46
CA LEU A 198 7.42 4.17 -9.60
C LEU A 198 8.03 4.80 -8.33
N LEU A 199 9.37 4.84 -8.25
CA LEU A 199 10.14 5.61 -7.27
C LEU A 199 10.21 7.07 -7.73
#